data_AF-A0A9D7X4W0-F1
#
_entry.id   AF-A0A9D7X4W0-F1
#
_cell.length_a   1.000
_cell.length_b   1.000
_cell.length_c   1.000
_cell.angle_alpha   90.00
_cell.angle_beta   90.00
_cell.angle_gamma   90.00
#
_symmetry.space_group_name_H-M   'P 1'
#
loop_
_entity.id
_entity.type
_entity.pdbx_description
1 polymer ?
#
loop_
_entity_poly.entity_id
_entity_poly.type
_entity_poly.pdbx_seq_one_letter_code
_entity_poly.pdbx_strand_id
1 'polypeptide(L)'
;MDTEENKIKPVKKRYYRKRVRIFNLIDKIKLWPSRTGKLHGIRTIEIMGDTAKLTTHCNKEFLISNSLNSRAGRWLRNKWFVQVCPKCRVPDWKLEKYSSTLFKRHQGSMLLKNKD
;
A
#
# COMPACT_ATOMS: atom_id res chain seq x y z
N MET A 1 6.22 37.45 -11.49
CA MET A 1 7.51 36.94 -12.00
C MET A 1 8.41 36.97 -10.77
N ASP A 2 8.71 35.88 -10.08
CA ASP A 2 8.95 34.51 -10.53
C ASP A 2 8.40 33.51 -9.51
N THR A 3 7.60 32.55 -9.96
CA THR A 3 7.19 31.42 -9.12
C THR A 3 8.34 30.43 -9.06
N GLU A 4 8.95 30.29 -7.89
CA GLU A 4 9.95 29.26 -7.61
C GLU A 4 9.42 27.88 -8.07
N GLU A 5 10.00 27.37 -9.15
CA GLU A 5 9.78 26.01 -9.59
C GLU A 5 10.24 25.06 -8.48
N ASN A 6 9.29 24.49 -7.75
CA ASN A 6 9.52 23.40 -6.82
C ASN A 6 10.18 22.23 -7.58
N LYS A 7 11.52 22.15 -7.56
CA LYS A 7 12.29 21.06 -8.16
C LYS A 7 11.79 19.73 -7.63
N ILE A 8 11.03 19.00 -8.46
CA ILE A 8 10.51 17.67 -8.15
C ILE A 8 11.70 16.73 -8.04
N LYS A 9 12.12 16.42 -6.80
CA LYS A 9 13.21 15.46 -6.55
C LYS A 9 12.80 14.09 -7.10
N PRO A 10 13.67 13.39 -7.83
CA PRO A 10 13.35 12.10 -8.41
C PRO A 10 12.95 11.09 -7.32
N VAL A 11 11.84 10.37 -7.54
CA VAL A 11 11.31 9.42 -6.57
C VAL A 11 12.29 8.27 -6.37
N LYS A 12 12.94 8.23 -5.20
CA LYS A 12 13.88 7.16 -4.83
C LYS A 12 13.20 5.78 -4.90
N LYS A 13 13.80 4.86 -5.67
CA LYS A 13 13.37 3.46 -5.75
C LYS A 13 13.48 2.81 -4.37
N ARG A 14 12.44 2.08 -3.96
CA ARG A 14 12.44 1.29 -2.72
C ARG A 14 12.31 -0.19 -3.05
N TYR A 15 13.00 -1.01 -2.26
CA TYR A 15 12.98 -2.46 -2.41
C TYR A 15 12.39 -3.11 -1.17
N TYR A 16 11.34 -3.90 -1.36
CA TYR A 16 10.71 -4.72 -0.32
C TYR A 16 10.79 -6.21 -0.70
N ARG A 17 10.78 -7.07 0.31
CA ARG A 17 10.73 -8.53 0.11
C ARG A 17 9.37 -8.96 -0.43
N LYS A 18 9.33 -9.99 -1.28
CA LYS A 18 8.07 -10.53 -1.84
C LYS A 18 7.21 -11.26 -0.80
N ARG A 19 7.80 -12.01 0.13
CA ARG A 19 7.09 -12.84 1.14
C ARG A 19 6.93 -12.08 2.46
N VAL A 20 6.15 -11.01 2.43
CA VAL A 20 5.81 -10.21 3.62
C VAL A 20 4.35 -10.42 3.96
N ARG A 21 4.04 -10.52 5.26
CA ARG A 21 2.66 -10.64 5.76
C ARG A 21 1.83 -9.44 5.34
N ILE A 22 0.56 -9.65 5.02
CA ILE A 22 -0.29 -8.60 4.46
C ILE A 22 -0.39 -7.38 5.38
N PHE A 23 -0.51 -7.56 6.70
CA PHE A 23 -0.62 -6.44 7.65
C PHE A 23 0.58 -5.50 7.55
N ASN A 24 1.80 -6.04 7.53
CA ASN A 24 3.03 -5.26 7.39
C ASN A 24 3.05 -4.49 6.07
N LEU A 25 2.59 -5.13 4.98
CA LEU A 25 2.56 -4.53 3.65
C LEU A 25 1.58 -3.34 3.58
N ILE A 26 0.34 -3.54 4.04
CA ILE A 26 -0.71 -2.51 3.98
C ILE A 26 -0.43 -1.38 4.97
N ASP A 27 0.20 -1.68 6.10
CA ASP A 27 0.58 -0.66 7.07
C ASP A 27 1.66 0.26 6.51
N LYS A 28 2.61 -0.29 5.74
CA LYS A 28 3.64 0.52 5.09
C LYS A 28 3.14 1.30 3.88
N ILE A 29 2.36 0.67 3.00
CA ILE A 29 1.93 1.27 1.73
C ILE A 29 0.71 2.18 1.92
N LYS A 30 -0.16 1.86 2.90
CA LYS A 30 -1.44 2.54 3.15
C LYS A 30 -2.37 2.59 1.92
N LEU A 31 -2.33 1.54 1.09
CA LEU A 31 -3.22 1.34 -0.05
C LEU A 31 -3.84 -0.06 -0.01
N TRP A 32 -5.06 -0.18 -0.50
CA TRP A 32 -5.83 -1.43 -0.52
C TRP A 32 -6.43 -1.70 -1.90
N PRO A 33 -6.08 -2.81 -2.58
CA PRO A 33 -6.73 -3.21 -3.81
C PRO A 33 -8.03 -3.96 -3.48
N SER A 34 -9.16 -3.42 -3.94
CA SER A 34 -10.43 -4.13 -3.85
C SER A 34 -10.54 -5.25 -4.90
N ARG A 35 -11.45 -6.20 -4.68
CA ARG A 35 -11.70 -7.30 -5.63
C ARG A 35 -12.18 -6.82 -7.00
N THR A 36 -12.75 -5.62 -7.08
CA THR A 36 -13.24 -4.98 -8.31
C THR A 36 -12.15 -4.21 -9.07
N GLY A 37 -10.89 -4.26 -8.63
CA GLY A 37 -9.80 -3.55 -9.31
C GLY A 37 -9.66 -2.08 -8.92
N LYS A 38 -10.43 -1.57 -7.96
CA LYS A 38 -10.24 -0.20 -7.46
C LYS A 38 -9.17 -0.16 -6.37
N LEU A 39 -8.19 0.73 -6.51
CA LEU A 39 -7.16 1.00 -5.52
C LEU A 39 -7.63 2.08 -4.54
N HIS A 40 -7.77 1.71 -3.27
CA HIS A 40 -8.24 2.59 -2.21
C HIS A 40 -7.09 3.09 -1.34
N GLY A 41 -7.21 4.30 -0.81
CA GLY A 41 -6.39 4.76 0.30
C GLY A 41 -6.91 4.20 1.63
N ILE A 42 -6.02 3.68 2.47
CA ILE A 42 -6.35 3.17 3.80
C ILE A 42 -6.32 4.32 4.81
N ARG A 43 -7.39 4.46 5.60
CA ARG A 43 -7.50 5.42 6.70
C ARG A 43 -7.05 4.78 8.02
N THR A 44 -7.66 3.65 8.41
CA THR A 44 -7.32 2.92 9.64
C THR A 44 -7.16 1.43 9.39
N ILE A 45 -6.36 0.78 10.24
CA ILE A 45 -6.18 -0.67 10.31
C ILE A 45 -6.23 -1.03 11.79
N GLU A 46 -7.30 -1.69 12.22
CA GLU A 46 -7.51 -2.14 13.60
C GLU A 46 -7.21 -3.64 13.65
N ILE A 47 -6.11 -4.02 14.30
CA ILE A 47 -5.66 -5.42 14.37
C ILE A 47 -6.32 -6.10 15.57
N MET A 48 -6.98 -7.23 15.30
CA MET A 48 -7.71 -8.07 16.26
C MET A 48 -7.16 -9.51 16.16
N GLY A 49 -6.00 -9.74 16.77
CA GLY A 49 -5.28 -11.01 16.67
C GLY A 49 -4.76 -11.27 15.24
N ASP A 50 -5.19 -12.37 14.63
CA ASP A 50 -4.82 -12.72 13.25
C ASP A 50 -5.74 -12.09 12.18
N THR A 51 -6.74 -11.32 12.62
CA THR A 51 -7.64 -10.56 11.75
C THR A 51 -7.44 -9.06 11.93
N ALA A 52 -7.88 -8.26 10.97
CA ALA A 52 -7.91 -6.82 11.09
C ALA A 52 -9.12 -6.22 10.36
N LYS A 53 -9.69 -5.18 10.95
CA LYS A 53 -10.67 -4.31 10.31
C LYS A 53 -9.93 -3.17 9.60
N LEU A 54 -10.05 -3.12 8.28
CA LEU A 54 -9.47 -2.08 7.43
C LEU A 54 -10.56 -1.11 7.02
N THR A 55 -10.34 0.18 7.30
CA THR A 55 -11.26 1.25 6.89
C THR A 55 -10.56 2.16 5.89
N THR A 56 -11.18 2.36 4.73
CA THR A 56 -10.64 3.21 3.66
C THR A 56 -11.06 4.67 3.82
N HIS A 57 -10.39 5.59 3.14
CA HIS A 57 -10.78 7.01 3.13
C HIS A 57 -12.16 7.27 2.51
N CYS A 58 -12.67 6.33 1.71
CA CYS A 58 -14.05 6.40 1.20
C CYS A 58 -15.06 5.66 2.09
N ASN A 59 -14.71 5.42 3.37
CA ASN A 59 -15.55 4.77 4.38
C ASN A 59 -15.98 3.32 4.08
N LYS A 60 -15.30 2.62 3.16
CA LYS A 60 -15.50 1.18 3.00
C LYS A 60 -14.69 0.42 4.03
N GLU A 61 -15.30 -0.61 4.58
CA GLU A 61 -14.71 -1.49 5.59
C GLU A 61 -14.43 -2.88 4.99
N PHE A 62 -13.35 -3.49 5.44
CA PHE A 62 -12.94 -4.84 5.03
C PHE A 62 -12.42 -5.60 6.24
N LEU A 63 -12.91 -6.82 6.45
CA LEU A 63 -12.31 -7.76 7.39
C LEU A 63 -11.27 -8.61 6.65
N ILE A 64 -10.04 -8.64 7.15
CA ILE A 64 -8.91 -9.31 6.51
C ILE A 64 -8.13 -10.17 7.50
N SER A 65 -7.54 -11.28 7.04
CA SER A 65 -6.64 -12.12 7.84
C SER A 65 -5.17 -11.86 7.51
N ASN A 66 -4.27 -12.17 8.44
CA ASN A 66 -2.84 -11.89 8.33
C ASN A 66 -2.07 -12.92 7.47
N SER A 67 -2.48 -13.09 6.21
CA SER A 67 -1.90 -14.09 5.32
C SER A 67 -0.61 -13.61 4.60
N LEU A 68 0.34 -14.53 4.42
CA LEU A 68 1.51 -14.38 3.52
C LEU A 68 1.12 -14.43 2.03
N ASN A 69 0.03 -15.13 1.71
CA ASN A 69 -0.39 -15.49 0.36
C ASN A 69 -1.69 -14.79 -0.07
N SER A 70 -2.08 -13.73 0.62
CA SER A 70 -3.33 -13.01 0.33
C SER A 70 -3.40 -12.53 -1.13
N ARG A 71 -4.60 -12.61 -1.72
CA ARG A 71 -4.88 -12.03 -3.05
C ARG A 71 -4.54 -10.54 -3.07
N ALA A 72 -4.98 -9.80 -2.06
CA ALA A 72 -4.68 -8.36 -1.96
C ALA A 72 -3.18 -8.09 -1.89
N GLY A 73 -2.41 -8.89 -1.15
CA GLY A 73 -0.95 -8.77 -1.11
C GLY A 73 -0.31 -9.06 -2.46
N ARG A 74 -0.77 -10.09 -3.17
CA ARG A 74 -0.32 -10.38 -4.55
C ARG A 74 -0.60 -9.22 -5.48
N TRP A 75 -1.80 -8.66 -5.42
CA TRP A 75 -2.23 -7.52 -6.24
C TRP A 75 -1.39 -6.28 -5.95
N LEU A 76 -1.15 -5.98 -4.67
CA LEU A 76 -0.27 -4.88 -4.28
C LEU A 76 1.16 -5.04 -4.81
N ARG A 77 1.71 -6.26 -4.76
CA ARG A 77 3.07 -6.51 -5.23
C ARG A 77 3.21 -6.41 -6.74
N ASN A 78 2.21 -6.91 -7.47
CA ASN A 78 2.21 -6.90 -8.92
C ASN A 78 1.58 -5.63 -9.52
N LYS A 79 1.10 -4.71 -8.67
CA LYS A 79 0.40 -3.48 -9.06
C LYS A 79 -0.83 -3.75 -9.92
N TRP A 80 -1.55 -4.81 -9.59
CA TRP A 80 -2.79 -5.18 -10.28
C TRP A 80 -3.95 -4.37 -9.70
N PHE A 81 -4.29 -3.28 -10.38
CA PHE A 81 -5.51 -2.51 -10.19
C PHE A 81 -5.88 -1.89 -11.54
N VAL A 82 -7.17 -1.64 -11.74
CA VAL A 82 -7.71 -1.06 -12.97
C VAL A 82 -7.75 0.47 -12.87
N GLN A 83 -8.15 0.98 -11.71
CA GLN A 83 -8.27 2.42 -11.48
C GLN A 83 -8.09 2.77 -10.00
N VAL A 84 -7.70 4.01 -9.72
CA VAL A 84 -7.65 4.55 -8.36
C VAL A 84 -9.06 5.01 -7.96
N CYS A 85 -9.44 4.78 -6.70
CA CYS A 85 -10.74 5.22 -6.22
C CYS A 85 -10.83 6.76 -6.16
N PRO A 86 -11.74 7.41 -6.91
CA PRO A 86 -11.82 8.88 -6.93
C PRO A 86 -12.23 9.45 -5.57
N LYS A 87 -13.11 8.75 -4.84
CA LYS A 87 -13.55 9.15 -3.49
C LYS A 87 -12.42 9.13 -2.46
N CYS A 88 -11.41 8.27 -2.64
CA CYS A 88 -10.27 8.21 -1.72
C CYS A 88 -9.31 9.39 -1.89
N ARG A 89 -9.35 10.10 -3.02
CA ARG A 89 -8.44 11.22 -3.34
C ARG A 89 -6.99 10.90 -2.99
N VAL A 90 -6.50 9.75 -3.48
CA VAL A 90 -5.12 9.32 -3.23
C VAL A 90 -4.19 10.33 -3.92
N PRO A 91 -3.28 11.00 -3.20
CA PRO A 91 -2.41 11.99 -3.81
C PRO A 91 -1.44 11.38 -4.84
N ASP A 92 -1.11 12.14 -5.88
CA ASP A 92 -0.25 11.67 -6.98
C ASP A 92 1.14 11.25 -6.49
N TRP A 93 1.74 12.02 -5.59
CA TRP A 93 3.04 11.66 -4.99
C TRP A 93 3.00 10.26 -4.33
N LYS A 94 1.86 9.84 -3.78
CA LYS A 94 1.72 8.52 -3.15
C LYS A 94 1.59 7.43 -4.21
N LEU A 95 0.89 7.72 -5.32
CA LEU A 95 0.79 6.81 -6.47
C LEU A 95 2.16 6.64 -7.14
N GLU A 96 2.91 7.72 -7.34
CA GLU A 96 4.29 7.68 -7.85
C GLU A 96 5.21 6.88 -6.93
N LYS A 97 5.13 7.12 -5.61
CA LYS A 97 5.87 6.38 -4.59
C LYS A 97 5.58 4.89 -4.62
N TYR A 98 4.31 4.52 -4.82
CA TYR A 98 3.89 3.14 -4.93
C TYR A 98 4.35 2.53 -6.26
N SER A 99 4.24 3.27 -7.35
CA SER A 99 4.71 2.88 -8.69
C SER A 99 6.22 2.66 -8.73
N SER A 100 7.02 3.43 -8.01
CA SER A 100 8.49 3.24 -7.94
C SER A 100 8.94 2.15 -6.95
N THR A 101 8.02 1.62 -6.15
CA THR A 101 8.32 0.54 -5.19
C THR A 101 8.43 -0.79 -5.93
N LEU A 102 9.49 -1.55 -5.62
CA LEU A 102 9.83 -2.83 -6.22
C LEU A 102 9.82 -3.96 -5.19
N PHE A 103 9.34 -5.13 -5.60
CA PHE A 103 9.26 -6.31 -4.75
C PHE A 103 10.20 -7.40 -5.26
N LYS A 104 11.26 -7.70 -4.49
CA LYS A 104 12.28 -8.69 -4.84
C LYS A 104 12.31 -9.85 -3.85
N ARG A 105 12.76 -11.03 -4.28
CA ARG A 105 12.79 -12.23 -3.42
C ARG A 105 13.92 -12.16 -2.39
N HIS A 106 15.11 -11.73 -2.82
CA HIS A 106 16.35 -11.75 -2.01
C HIS A 106 16.92 -10.35 -1.71
N GLN A 107 16.23 -9.27 -2.10
CA GLN A 107 16.63 -7.88 -1.82
C GLN A 107 15.47 -7.07 -1.21
N GLY A 108 15.78 -6.12 -0.33
CA GLY A 108 14.80 -5.23 0.30
C GLY A 108 14.40 -5.60 1.73
N SER A 109 13.62 -4.72 2.37
CA SER A 109 13.13 -4.88 3.74
C SER A 109 12.01 -5.93 3.86
N MET A 110 11.99 -6.68 4.96
CA MET A 110 10.89 -7.58 5.35
C MET A 110 9.68 -6.86 5.97
N LEU A 111 9.79 -5.55 6.22
CA LEU A 111 8.74 -4.75 6.87
C LEU A 111 8.28 -5.34 8.22
N LEU A 112 9.17 -6.00 8.96
CA LEU A 112 8.89 -6.45 10.31
C LEU A 112 8.73 -5.19 11.17
N LYS A 113 7.65 -5.13 11.95
CA LYS A 113 7.58 -4.15 13.05
C LYS A 113 8.47 -4.71 14.15
N ASN A 114 9.47 -3.94 14.56
CA ASN A 114 10.06 -4.15 15.88
C ASN A 114 8.92 -3.86 16.87
N LYS A 115 8.57 -4.85 17.68
CA LYS A 115 7.81 -4.58 18.90
C LYS A 115 8.83 -3.95 19.84
N ASP A 116 8.79 -2.63 19.96
CA ASP A 116 9.27 -1.99 21.17
C ASP A 116 8.20 -2.21 22.26
#